data_AF-A0A327TKM8-F1
#
_entry.id   AF-A0A327TKM8-F1
#
_cell.length_a   1.000
_cell.length_b   1.000
_cell.length_c   1.000
_cell.angle_alpha   90.00
_cell.angle_beta   90.00
_cell.angle_gamma   90.00
#
_symmetry.space_group_name_H-M   'P 1'
#
loop_
_entity.id
_entity.type
_entity.pdbx_description
1 polymer ?
#
loop_
_entity_poly.entity_id
_entity_poly.type
_entity_poly.pdbx_seq_one_letter_code
_entity_poly.pdbx_strand_id
1 'polypeptide(L)'
;MATVPSVSNSITVRLEVPATGNAVSSITTAVESSGGSVTGLDVTASGLEALRIDVTVAASSVAHGQEIVEKLRTIDGVSIGKVSDRTFLMHLGGKIEMSSKLPIRNRDDLSMIYTPGVARVCMAIAENPEDARRLTIKRNSVAVVTDGSAVLGLGNIGPKAALPVMEGKAALFKRFAGIDAWPLCLDTQDADEIVAIVKAIAPGFAGINLEDISAPRCFEIEARLREALDIPVFHDDQHGTAIVVLAALTNALKVVGKEIGEIRVVMSGAGAAGTAILKLLMAAGVEHATVADVRGVVHRGRDDLNDSLRWIAENTNRSGRTGTLKEAVADADVFIGVSAPNVLDGDDLATMAKDAVVFALANPDPEVDPAVARQTAAVVATGRSDFPNQINNVLVFPGVFRGLLDAQSASVDTEMMLAAARALATTVTDEELNPNYIIPSVFHPGVAKTVAAAVRDAATAARGDAEDAPERPTAGIVGTLDTGTFPAVRF
;
A
#
# COMPACT_ATOMS: atom_id res chain seq x y z
N MET A 1 -10.61 25.88 -2.72
CA MET A 1 -11.36 25.42 -3.90
C MET A 1 -12.52 24.56 -3.43
N ALA A 2 -13.66 24.57 -4.11
CA ALA A 2 -14.74 23.63 -3.81
C ALA A 2 -14.25 22.22 -4.13
N THR A 3 -14.10 21.39 -3.10
CA THR A 3 -13.77 19.97 -3.25
C THR A 3 -14.92 19.29 -3.99
N VAL A 4 -14.60 18.50 -5.03
CA VAL A 4 -15.59 17.75 -5.79
C VAL A 4 -16.19 16.65 -4.90
N PRO A 5 -17.51 16.40 -4.94
CA PRO A 5 -18.11 15.29 -4.22
C PRO A 5 -17.43 13.94 -4.51
N SER A 6 -17.19 13.15 -3.47
CA SER A 6 -16.50 11.86 -3.57
C SER A 6 -17.30 10.76 -2.88
N VAL A 7 -17.21 9.54 -3.43
CA VAL A 7 -17.82 8.34 -2.85
C VAL A 7 -17.23 8.02 -1.46
N SER A 8 -15.98 8.43 -1.18
CA SER A 8 -15.34 8.24 0.13
C SER A 8 -16.04 9.01 1.26
N ASN A 9 -16.75 10.09 0.92
CA ASN A 9 -17.55 10.90 1.84
C ASN A 9 -19.06 10.68 1.59
N SER A 10 -19.45 9.51 1.06
CA SER A 10 -20.86 9.25 0.76
C SER A 10 -21.66 8.86 1.99
N ILE A 11 -22.85 9.45 2.11
CA ILE A 11 -23.82 9.16 3.15
C ILE A 11 -25.06 8.53 2.53
N THR A 12 -25.72 7.66 3.28
CA THR A 12 -27.08 7.19 2.98
C THR A 12 -28.03 7.79 4.02
N VAL A 13 -28.99 8.57 3.54
CA VAL A 13 -30.01 9.24 4.35
C VAL A 13 -31.33 8.51 4.14
N ARG A 14 -31.87 7.93 5.22
CA ARG A 14 -33.23 7.40 5.21
C ARG A 14 -34.23 8.52 5.38
N LEU A 15 -35.21 8.58 4.50
CA LEU A 15 -36.26 9.60 4.43
C LEU A 15 -37.62 8.92 4.49
N GLU A 16 -38.55 9.48 5.27
CA GLU A 16 -39.98 9.25 5.00
C GLU A 16 -40.55 10.51 4.37
N VAL A 17 -41.19 10.36 3.21
CA VAL A 17 -41.69 11.46 2.38
C VAL A 17 -43.14 11.22 1.99
N PRO A 18 -43.93 12.27 1.69
CA PRO A 18 -45.32 12.08 1.25
C PRO A 18 -45.35 11.29 -0.06
N ALA A 19 -46.34 10.41 -0.23
CA ALA A 19 -46.55 9.63 -1.46
C ALA A 19 -47.13 10.49 -2.60
N THR A 20 -46.38 11.53 -2.96
CA THR A 20 -46.70 12.55 -3.97
C THR A 20 -45.76 12.38 -5.16
N GLY A 21 -46.22 12.75 -6.36
CA GLY A 21 -45.45 12.54 -7.60
C GLY A 21 -44.13 13.33 -7.70
N ASN A 22 -43.86 14.27 -6.81
CA ASN A 22 -42.68 15.15 -6.83
C ASN A 22 -41.66 14.88 -5.71
N ALA A 23 -41.88 13.90 -4.84
CA ALA A 23 -41.01 13.63 -3.70
C ALA A 23 -39.55 13.35 -4.11
N VAL A 24 -39.36 12.49 -5.12
CA VAL A 24 -38.02 12.15 -5.66
C VAL A 24 -37.31 13.38 -6.21
N SER A 25 -38.01 14.18 -7.04
CA SER A 25 -37.44 15.40 -7.61
C SER A 25 -37.03 16.41 -6.53
N SER A 26 -37.83 16.55 -5.47
CA SER A 26 -37.55 17.49 -4.38
C SER A 26 -36.28 17.10 -3.62
N ILE A 27 -36.07 15.80 -3.41
CA ILE A 27 -34.87 15.25 -2.78
C ILE A 27 -33.63 15.49 -3.67
N THR A 28 -33.69 15.09 -4.94
CA THR A 28 -32.53 15.21 -5.84
C THR A 28 -32.13 16.66 -6.04
N THR A 29 -33.10 17.56 -6.23
CA THR A 29 -32.85 19.00 -6.35
C THR A 29 -32.22 19.58 -5.07
N ALA A 30 -32.66 19.18 -3.88
CA ALA A 30 -32.08 19.66 -2.63
C ALA A 30 -30.60 19.24 -2.47
N VAL A 31 -30.26 18.02 -2.88
CA VAL A 31 -28.88 17.51 -2.87
C VAL A 31 -28.01 18.26 -3.86
N GLU A 32 -28.43 18.35 -5.12
CA GLU A 32 -27.66 18.98 -6.21
C GLU A 32 -27.47 20.49 -5.97
N SER A 33 -28.52 21.18 -5.51
CA SER A 33 -28.43 22.61 -5.17
C SER A 33 -27.52 22.92 -3.97
N SER A 34 -27.22 21.92 -3.15
CA SER A 34 -26.22 22.02 -2.07
C SER A 34 -24.81 21.71 -2.55
N GLY A 35 -24.64 21.28 -3.81
CA GLY A 35 -23.35 20.86 -4.37
C GLY A 35 -23.02 19.39 -4.15
N GLY A 36 -23.94 18.59 -3.61
CA GLY A 36 -23.81 17.13 -3.51
C GLY A 36 -24.20 16.43 -4.82
N SER A 37 -23.87 15.15 -4.93
CA SER A 37 -24.28 14.32 -6.07
C SER A 37 -25.06 13.10 -5.59
N VAL A 38 -26.27 12.89 -6.12
CA VAL A 38 -27.06 11.69 -5.82
C VAL A 38 -26.47 10.51 -6.59
N THR A 39 -25.99 9.50 -5.88
CA THR A 39 -25.41 8.30 -6.48
C THR A 39 -26.33 7.08 -6.42
N GLY A 40 -27.41 7.16 -5.63
CA GLY A 40 -28.41 6.10 -5.52
C GLY A 40 -29.66 6.59 -4.80
N LEU A 41 -30.81 6.02 -5.15
CA LEU A 41 -32.09 6.33 -4.52
C LEU A 41 -32.95 5.07 -4.54
N ASP A 42 -33.23 4.53 -3.36
CA ASP A 42 -33.91 3.25 -3.19
C ASP A 42 -35.21 3.44 -2.41
N VAL A 43 -36.35 3.07 -3.00
CA VAL A 43 -37.63 3.06 -2.29
C VAL A 43 -37.72 1.77 -1.49
N THR A 44 -37.57 1.87 -0.17
CA THR A 44 -37.51 0.69 0.73
C THR A 44 -38.87 0.31 1.33
N ALA A 45 -39.83 1.22 1.30
CA ALA A 45 -41.24 0.92 1.61
C ALA A 45 -42.16 1.89 0.87
N SER A 46 -43.34 1.42 0.48
CA SER A 46 -44.36 2.23 -0.21
C SER A 46 -45.71 2.06 0.49
N GLY A 47 -46.20 3.14 1.11
CA GLY A 47 -47.54 3.24 1.68
C GLY A 47 -48.44 4.15 0.84
N LEU A 48 -49.74 4.21 1.21
CA LEU A 48 -50.72 5.07 0.53
C LEU A 48 -50.46 6.57 0.75
N GLU A 49 -49.94 6.95 1.91
CA GLU A 49 -49.71 8.35 2.29
C GLU A 49 -48.22 8.73 2.33
N ALA A 50 -47.32 7.76 2.51
CA ALA A 50 -45.89 7.99 2.64
C ALA A 50 -45.05 6.92 1.93
N LEU A 51 -43.90 7.35 1.42
CA LEU A 51 -42.84 6.50 0.88
C LEU A 51 -41.64 6.56 1.83
N ARG A 52 -40.93 5.45 1.97
CA ARG A 52 -39.61 5.42 2.60
C ARG A 52 -38.55 5.31 1.52
N ILE A 53 -37.65 6.29 1.49
CA ILE A 53 -36.60 6.40 0.49
C ILE A 53 -35.25 6.46 1.19
N ASP A 54 -34.33 5.59 0.81
CA ASP A 54 -32.92 5.71 1.19
C ASP A 54 -32.20 6.42 0.04
N VAL A 55 -31.77 7.66 0.25
CA VAL A 55 -30.98 8.42 -0.74
C VAL A 55 -29.50 8.33 -0.40
N THR A 56 -28.70 7.89 -1.35
CA THR A 56 -27.24 7.88 -1.23
C THR A 56 -26.66 9.08 -1.95
N VAL A 57 -25.84 9.84 -1.23
CA VAL A 57 -25.29 11.12 -1.66
C VAL A 57 -23.78 11.10 -1.52
N ALA A 58 -23.06 11.39 -2.60
CA ALA A 58 -21.65 11.77 -2.52
C ALA A 58 -21.58 13.24 -2.07
N ALA A 59 -20.83 13.48 -0.99
CA ALA A 59 -20.50 14.81 -0.49
C ALA A 59 -19.01 15.09 -0.69
N SER A 60 -18.61 16.34 -0.55
CA SER A 60 -17.20 16.74 -0.69
C SER A 60 -16.41 16.62 0.62
N SER A 61 -17.12 16.53 1.76
CA SER A 61 -16.57 16.32 3.10
C SER A 61 -17.68 15.84 4.03
N VAL A 62 -17.31 15.39 5.24
CA VAL A 62 -18.27 15.05 6.30
C VAL A 62 -19.15 16.24 6.68
N ALA A 63 -18.58 17.44 6.78
CA ALA A 63 -19.32 18.68 7.08
C ALA A 63 -20.34 19.01 5.99
N HIS A 64 -19.94 18.91 4.72
CA HIS A 64 -20.85 19.10 3.59
C HIS A 64 -21.96 18.04 3.56
N GLY A 65 -21.66 16.78 3.92
CA GLY A 65 -22.69 15.76 4.11
C GLY A 65 -23.75 16.14 5.15
N GLN A 66 -23.34 16.75 6.26
CA GLN A 66 -24.27 17.28 7.27
C GLN A 66 -25.10 18.45 6.73
N GLU A 67 -24.48 19.39 5.99
CA GLU A 67 -25.20 20.50 5.35
C GLU A 67 -26.29 20.00 4.39
N ILE A 68 -25.99 18.98 3.58
CA ILE A 68 -26.98 18.34 2.69
C ILE A 68 -28.13 17.73 3.51
N VAL A 69 -27.83 17.05 4.62
CA VAL A 69 -28.86 16.50 5.51
C VAL A 69 -29.75 17.60 6.09
N GLU A 70 -29.17 18.73 6.53
CA GLU A 70 -29.96 19.87 6.99
C GLU A 70 -30.82 20.46 5.87
N LYS A 71 -30.32 20.50 4.64
CA LYS A 71 -31.12 20.94 3.49
C LYS A 71 -32.29 20.01 3.22
N LEU A 72 -32.09 18.69 3.28
CA LEU A 72 -33.15 17.70 3.11
C LEU A 72 -34.25 17.84 4.17
N ARG A 73 -33.92 18.26 5.40
CA ARG A 73 -34.92 18.55 6.46
C ARG A 73 -35.85 19.71 6.12
N THR A 74 -35.46 20.60 5.22
CA THR A 74 -36.28 21.77 4.85
C THR A 74 -37.36 21.45 3.82
N ILE A 75 -37.37 20.23 3.25
CA ILE A 75 -38.38 19.80 2.29
C ILE A 75 -39.68 19.52 3.05
N ASP A 76 -40.79 20.13 2.60
CA ASP A 76 -42.08 19.98 3.24
C ASP A 76 -42.56 18.51 3.26
N GLY A 77 -43.08 18.09 4.41
CA GLY A 77 -43.54 16.72 4.66
C GLY A 77 -42.44 15.65 4.73
N VAL A 78 -41.16 16.00 4.60
CA VAL A 78 -40.04 15.04 4.73
C VAL A 78 -39.61 14.90 6.19
N SER A 79 -39.45 13.67 6.65
CA SER A 79 -38.79 13.36 7.92
C SER A 79 -37.50 12.59 7.68
N ILE A 80 -36.44 12.99 8.38
CA ILE A 80 -35.13 12.33 8.31
C ILE A 80 -35.07 11.22 9.36
N GLY A 81 -34.83 10.00 8.89
CA GLY A 81 -34.49 8.85 9.72
C GLY A 81 -32.99 8.76 9.98
N LYS A 82 -32.45 7.54 9.90
CA LYS A 82 -31.03 7.30 10.13
C LYS A 82 -30.18 7.85 8.98
N VAL A 83 -29.17 8.63 9.30
CA VAL A 83 -28.07 9.01 8.40
C VAL A 83 -26.91 8.07 8.69
N SER A 84 -26.42 7.39 7.65
CA SER A 84 -25.32 6.44 7.79
C SER A 84 -24.17 6.82 6.86
N ASP A 85 -22.97 6.92 7.41
CA ASP A 85 -21.75 7.04 6.61
C ASP A 85 -21.43 5.67 6.00
N ARG A 86 -21.30 5.60 4.67
CA ARG A 86 -21.10 4.33 3.97
C ARG A 86 -19.75 3.68 4.28
N THR A 87 -18.73 4.47 4.56
CA THR A 87 -17.41 3.97 4.97
C THR A 87 -17.51 3.28 6.32
N PHE A 88 -18.22 3.89 7.29
CA PHE A 88 -18.45 3.27 8.60
C PHE A 88 -19.31 2.01 8.50
N LEU A 89 -20.36 2.01 7.66
CA LEU A 89 -21.18 0.82 7.44
C LEU A 89 -20.36 -0.35 6.90
N MET A 90 -19.42 -0.10 5.97
CA MET A 90 -18.50 -1.11 5.45
C MET A 90 -17.54 -1.68 6.50
N HIS A 91 -17.39 -1.03 7.66
CA HIS A 91 -16.47 -1.44 8.72
C HIS A 91 -17.18 -2.14 9.90
N LEU A 92 -18.51 -2.30 9.83
CA LEU A 92 -19.25 -3.03 10.86
C LEU A 92 -18.82 -4.49 10.91
N GLY A 93 -18.14 -4.88 11.99
CA GLY A 93 -17.62 -6.24 12.16
C GLY A 93 -16.25 -6.50 11.52
N GLY A 94 -15.59 -5.47 10.99
CA GLY A 94 -14.30 -5.60 10.29
C GLY A 94 -14.43 -5.92 8.81
N LYS A 95 -13.31 -5.93 8.09
CA LYS A 95 -13.26 -6.13 6.62
C LYS A 95 -12.84 -7.53 6.16
N ILE A 96 -12.39 -8.38 7.08
CA ILE A 96 -11.83 -9.70 6.78
C ILE A 96 -12.44 -10.76 7.69
N GLU A 97 -12.47 -11.99 7.19
CA GLU A 97 -12.89 -13.17 7.95
C GLU A 97 -11.98 -14.37 7.65
N MET A 98 -11.97 -15.35 8.56
CA MET A 98 -11.28 -16.62 8.35
C MET A 98 -12.26 -17.65 7.81
N SER A 99 -11.86 -18.36 6.76
CA SER A 99 -12.63 -19.47 6.20
C SER A 99 -11.77 -20.73 6.07
N SER A 100 -12.38 -21.90 6.29
CA SER A 100 -11.71 -23.17 6.08
C SER A 100 -11.53 -23.46 4.59
N LYS A 101 -10.33 -23.92 4.19
CA LYS A 101 -10.06 -24.38 2.81
C LYS A 101 -10.72 -25.73 2.50
N LEU A 102 -11.03 -26.52 3.52
CA LEU A 102 -11.67 -27.83 3.40
C LEU A 102 -13.01 -27.84 4.13
N PRO A 103 -14.06 -28.43 3.55
CA PRO A 103 -15.33 -28.56 4.23
C PRO A 103 -15.21 -29.55 5.41
N ILE A 104 -15.89 -29.25 6.52
CA ILE A 104 -16.00 -30.13 7.69
C ILE A 104 -17.46 -30.54 7.83
N ARG A 105 -17.86 -31.66 7.19
CA ARG A 105 -19.29 -32.03 7.07
C ARG A 105 -19.69 -33.17 7.98
N ASN A 106 -18.75 -34.05 8.31
CA ASN A 106 -19.00 -35.28 9.03
C ASN A 106 -17.82 -35.61 9.96
N ARG A 107 -17.94 -36.75 10.67
CA ARG A 107 -16.91 -37.21 11.61
C ARG A 107 -15.60 -37.59 10.91
N ASP A 108 -15.68 -38.10 9.69
CA ASP A 108 -14.49 -38.50 8.93
C ASP A 108 -13.66 -37.27 8.56
N ASP A 109 -14.29 -36.23 8.02
CA ASP A 109 -13.67 -34.92 7.74
C ASP A 109 -13.01 -34.36 9.02
N LEU A 110 -13.73 -34.37 10.14
CA LEU A 110 -13.23 -33.89 11.44
C LEU A 110 -12.01 -34.69 11.92
N SER A 111 -12.03 -36.01 11.77
CA SER A 111 -10.94 -36.89 12.21
C SER A 111 -9.64 -36.72 11.42
N MET A 112 -9.74 -36.20 10.18
CA MET A 112 -8.60 -35.91 9.32
C MET A 112 -8.02 -34.52 9.57
N ILE A 113 -8.90 -33.51 9.72
CA ILE A 113 -8.49 -32.11 9.93
C ILE A 113 -8.04 -31.86 11.37
N TYR A 114 -8.59 -32.62 12.33
CA TYR A 114 -8.29 -32.51 13.74
C TYR A 114 -7.91 -33.87 14.33
N THR A 115 -8.26 -34.13 15.58
CA THR A 115 -7.93 -35.37 16.27
C THR A 115 -8.71 -36.56 15.72
N PRO A 116 -8.08 -37.74 15.57
CA PRO A 116 -6.67 -38.01 15.87
C PRO A 116 -5.70 -37.75 14.69
N GLY A 117 -6.21 -37.55 13.47
CA GLY A 117 -5.40 -37.53 12.23
C GLY A 117 -4.31 -36.46 12.18
N VAL A 118 -4.59 -35.26 12.70
CA VAL A 118 -3.67 -34.12 12.73
C VAL A 118 -2.35 -34.43 13.47
N ALA A 119 -2.37 -35.37 14.44
CA ALA A 119 -1.18 -35.75 15.19
C ALA A 119 -0.05 -36.26 14.28
N ARG A 120 -0.39 -36.99 13.21
CA ARG A 120 0.62 -37.47 12.24
C ARG A 120 1.29 -36.34 11.49
N VAL A 121 0.55 -35.27 11.17
CA VAL A 121 1.11 -34.07 10.53
C VAL A 121 2.02 -33.32 11.50
N CYS A 122 1.60 -33.19 12.76
CA CYS A 122 2.44 -32.58 13.80
C CYS A 122 3.76 -33.33 13.99
N MET A 123 3.72 -34.67 14.06
CA MET A 123 4.94 -35.49 14.19
C MET A 123 5.86 -35.37 12.97
N ALA A 124 5.30 -35.36 11.75
CA ALA A 124 6.09 -35.15 10.54
C ALA A 124 6.82 -33.79 10.54
N ILE A 125 6.17 -32.71 11.01
CA ILE A 125 6.79 -31.39 11.14
C ILE A 125 7.83 -31.37 12.28
N ALA A 126 7.59 -32.10 13.38
CA ALA A 126 8.57 -32.22 14.45
C ALA A 126 9.85 -32.93 14.00
N GLU A 127 9.73 -33.93 13.11
CA GLU A 127 10.85 -34.64 12.48
C GLU A 127 11.54 -33.79 11.41
N ASN A 128 10.78 -33.00 10.65
CA ASN A 128 11.27 -32.12 9.58
C ASN A 128 10.59 -30.73 9.63
N PRO A 129 11.15 -29.75 10.36
CA PRO A 129 10.53 -28.44 10.56
C PRO A 129 10.17 -27.67 9.27
N GLU A 130 10.93 -27.86 8.19
CA GLU A 130 10.67 -27.25 6.88
C GLU A 130 9.30 -27.64 6.30
N ASP A 131 8.77 -28.81 6.67
CA ASP A 131 7.45 -29.25 6.25
C ASP A 131 6.31 -28.37 6.78
N ALA A 132 6.58 -27.51 7.77
CA ALA A 132 5.62 -26.48 8.20
C ALA A 132 5.18 -25.61 7.01
N ARG A 133 6.09 -25.25 6.10
CA ARG A 133 5.76 -24.47 4.90
C ARG A 133 4.93 -25.27 3.89
N ARG A 134 5.04 -26.60 3.87
CA ARG A 134 4.30 -27.46 2.94
C ARG A 134 2.92 -27.87 3.45
N LEU A 135 2.83 -28.17 4.74
CA LEU A 135 1.69 -28.83 5.37
C LEU A 135 0.77 -27.87 6.15
N THR A 136 1.11 -26.58 6.23
CA THR A 136 0.33 -25.59 6.97
C THR A 136 0.05 -24.33 6.17
N ILE A 137 -0.73 -23.41 6.75
CA ILE A 137 -0.99 -22.08 6.19
C ILE A 137 0.29 -21.22 6.07
N LYS A 138 1.39 -21.57 6.76
CA LYS A 138 2.68 -20.86 6.66
C LYS A 138 3.04 -20.58 5.20
N ARG A 139 2.82 -21.53 4.29
CA ARG A 139 3.08 -21.41 2.85
C ARG A 139 2.65 -20.09 2.20
N ASN A 140 1.50 -19.56 2.62
CA ASN A 140 0.79 -18.49 1.95
C ASN A 140 0.38 -17.35 2.88
N SER A 141 0.92 -17.33 4.11
CA SER A 141 0.53 -16.35 5.13
C SER A 141 1.58 -15.27 5.30
N VAL A 142 1.09 -14.03 5.45
CA VAL A 142 1.90 -12.84 5.69
C VAL A 142 1.35 -12.12 6.92
N ALA A 143 2.23 -11.73 7.83
CA ALA A 143 1.87 -10.86 8.94
C ALA A 143 1.99 -9.40 8.49
N VAL A 144 0.91 -8.62 8.60
CA VAL A 144 0.92 -7.17 8.39
C VAL A 144 1.10 -6.53 9.77
N VAL A 145 2.33 -6.15 10.10
CA VAL A 145 2.73 -5.72 11.45
C VAL A 145 2.85 -4.20 11.50
N THR A 146 2.24 -3.59 12.52
CA THR A 146 2.34 -2.16 12.80
C THR A 146 2.33 -1.91 14.31
N ASP A 147 2.85 -0.77 14.75
CA ASP A 147 2.62 -0.22 16.11
C ASP A 147 1.62 0.96 16.11
N GLY A 148 1.12 1.35 14.93
CA GLY A 148 0.23 2.49 14.74
C GLY A 148 0.88 3.86 14.97
N SER A 149 2.22 3.95 14.89
CA SER A 149 2.95 5.20 15.16
C SER A 149 3.03 6.16 13.98
N ALA A 150 2.73 5.71 12.75
CA ALA A 150 2.73 6.53 11.55
C ALA A 150 1.61 6.15 10.58
N VAL A 151 0.37 6.07 11.06
CA VAL A 151 -0.77 5.61 10.25
C VAL A 151 -1.15 6.65 9.20
N LEU A 152 -0.89 6.36 7.92
CA LEU A 152 -1.17 7.28 6.81
C LEU A 152 -0.56 8.68 7.08
N GLY A 153 -1.31 9.75 6.79
CA GLY A 153 -0.98 11.12 7.20
C GLY A 153 -1.49 11.52 8.59
N LEU A 154 -1.99 10.58 9.39
CA LEU A 154 -2.61 10.86 10.71
C LEU A 154 -1.60 10.84 11.85
N GLY A 155 -0.39 10.30 11.60
CA GLY A 155 0.67 10.19 12.59
C GLY A 155 0.41 9.08 13.61
N ASN A 156 0.84 9.32 14.85
CA ASN A 156 0.76 8.33 15.92
C ASN A 156 -0.63 8.35 16.57
N ILE A 157 -1.50 7.44 16.11
CA ILE A 157 -2.86 7.26 16.62
C ILE A 157 -3.04 5.92 17.37
N GLY A 158 -1.96 5.16 17.50
CA GLY A 158 -1.90 3.92 18.24
C GLY A 158 -2.47 2.71 17.49
N PRO A 159 -2.20 1.50 18.00
CA PRO A 159 -2.45 0.24 17.29
C PRO A 159 -3.93 -0.02 17.02
N LYS A 160 -4.83 0.37 17.94
CA LYS A 160 -6.27 0.14 17.78
C LYS A 160 -6.86 0.96 16.64
N ALA A 161 -6.39 2.19 16.46
CA ALA A 161 -6.84 3.05 15.37
C ALA A 161 -6.18 2.67 14.03
N ALA A 162 -5.06 1.94 14.06
CA ALA A 162 -4.40 1.40 12.88
C ALA A 162 -5.11 0.15 12.28
N LEU A 163 -5.83 -0.63 13.11
CA LEU A 163 -6.50 -1.88 12.70
C LEU A 163 -7.29 -1.77 11.39
N PRO A 164 -8.12 -0.73 11.15
CA PRO A 164 -8.84 -0.62 9.89
C PRO A 164 -7.92 -0.54 8.67
N VAL A 165 -6.77 0.13 8.76
CA VAL A 165 -5.80 0.21 7.65
C VAL A 165 -5.17 -1.16 7.42
N MET A 166 -4.76 -1.84 8.50
CA MET A 166 -4.11 -3.16 8.42
C MET A 166 -5.04 -4.25 7.88
N GLU A 167 -6.31 -4.26 8.29
CA GLU A 167 -7.34 -5.12 7.69
C GLU A 167 -7.52 -4.83 6.19
N GLY A 168 -7.48 -3.55 5.81
CA GLY A 168 -7.55 -3.14 4.40
C GLY A 168 -6.38 -3.72 3.61
N LYS A 169 -5.15 -3.62 4.12
CA LYS A 169 -3.98 -4.25 3.50
C LYS A 169 -4.10 -5.76 3.39
N ALA A 170 -4.58 -6.42 4.44
CA ALA A 170 -4.82 -7.87 4.40
C ALA A 170 -5.84 -8.25 3.31
N ALA A 171 -6.93 -7.50 3.18
CA ALA A 171 -7.92 -7.71 2.12
C ALA A 171 -7.32 -7.50 0.71
N LEU A 172 -6.44 -6.52 0.54
CA LEU A 172 -5.77 -6.23 -0.74
C LEU A 172 -4.76 -7.32 -1.11
N PHE A 173 -3.98 -7.84 -0.16
CA PHE A 173 -3.15 -9.04 -0.34
C PHE A 173 -3.98 -10.21 -0.87
N LYS A 174 -5.14 -10.46 -0.26
CA LYS A 174 -6.04 -11.53 -0.68
C LYS A 174 -6.60 -11.30 -2.08
N ARG A 175 -7.08 -10.09 -2.35
CA ARG A 175 -7.75 -9.72 -3.62
C ARG A 175 -6.82 -9.79 -4.82
N PHE A 176 -5.59 -9.26 -4.68
CA PHE A 176 -4.68 -9.09 -5.82
C PHE A 176 -3.63 -10.18 -5.97
N ALA A 177 -3.32 -10.91 -4.89
CA ALA A 177 -2.27 -11.94 -4.91
C ALA A 177 -2.69 -13.28 -4.30
N GLY A 178 -3.93 -13.41 -3.81
CA GLY A 178 -4.41 -14.64 -3.17
C GLY A 178 -3.70 -14.99 -1.86
N ILE A 179 -3.04 -14.01 -1.23
CA ILE A 179 -2.25 -14.19 -0.01
C ILE A 179 -3.16 -14.12 1.22
N ASP A 180 -2.93 -15.03 2.18
CA ASP A 180 -3.68 -15.10 3.44
C ASP A 180 -2.99 -14.20 4.49
N ALA A 181 -3.22 -12.89 4.41
CA ALA A 181 -2.58 -11.90 5.28
C ALA A 181 -3.35 -11.64 6.58
N TRP A 182 -2.64 -11.34 7.66
CA TRP A 182 -3.22 -11.12 9.00
C TRP A 182 -2.73 -9.80 9.62
N PRO A 183 -3.64 -8.91 10.06
CA PRO A 183 -3.27 -7.66 10.72
C PRO A 183 -2.80 -7.90 12.16
N LEU A 184 -1.59 -7.44 12.49
CA LEU A 184 -0.99 -7.54 13.82
C LEU A 184 -0.56 -6.15 14.30
N CYS A 185 -1.47 -5.47 14.99
CA CYS A 185 -1.21 -4.15 15.60
C CYS A 185 -0.69 -4.34 17.02
N LEU A 186 0.59 -4.02 17.25
CA LEU A 186 1.28 -4.24 18.52
C LEU A 186 1.08 -3.05 19.47
N ASP A 187 0.68 -3.30 20.71
CA ASP A 187 0.52 -2.29 21.76
C ASP A 187 1.83 -2.01 22.49
N THR A 188 2.88 -1.79 21.70
CA THR A 188 4.20 -1.36 22.14
C THR A 188 4.85 -0.58 21.00
N GLN A 189 5.65 0.42 21.36
CA GLN A 189 6.45 1.19 20.42
C GLN A 189 7.95 1.12 20.74
N ASP A 190 8.32 0.18 21.62
CA ASP A 190 9.71 -0.15 21.90
C ASP A 190 10.26 -1.06 20.80
N ALA A 191 11.41 -0.70 20.23
CA ALA A 191 11.97 -1.42 19.10
C ALA A 191 12.42 -2.85 19.48
N ASP A 192 12.96 -3.05 20.69
CA ASP A 192 13.37 -4.37 21.17
C ASP A 192 12.18 -5.30 21.34
N GLU A 193 11.10 -4.80 21.96
CA GLU A 193 9.86 -5.54 22.15
C GLU A 193 9.20 -5.90 20.82
N ILE A 194 9.12 -4.96 19.88
CA ILE A 194 8.58 -5.23 18.53
C ILE A 194 9.38 -6.33 17.85
N VAL A 195 10.72 -6.21 17.84
CA VAL A 195 11.60 -7.23 17.22
C VAL A 195 11.42 -8.59 17.89
N ALA A 196 11.36 -8.64 19.22
CA ALA A 196 11.17 -9.88 19.97
C ALA A 196 9.81 -10.54 19.68
N ILE A 197 8.73 -9.76 19.65
CA ILE A 197 7.38 -10.24 19.36
C ILE A 197 7.31 -10.78 17.94
N VAL A 198 7.78 -10.02 16.95
CA VAL A 198 7.74 -10.44 15.54
C VAL A 198 8.54 -11.73 15.32
N LYS A 199 9.70 -11.86 15.97
CA LYS A 199 10.48 -13.12 15.96
C LYS A 199 9.71 -14.29 16.55
N ALA A 200 9.02 -14.09 17.67
CA ALA A 200 8.27 -15.14 18.34
C ALA A 200 7.08 -15.67 17.51
N ILE A 201 6.45 -14.80 16.71
CA ILE A 201 5.28 -15.18 15.87
C ILE A 201 5.67 -15.67 14.46
N ALA A 202 6.90 -15.40 14.01
CA ALA A 202 7.40 -15.75 12.68
C ALA A 202 7.18 -17.23 12.27
N PRO A 203 7.19 -18.24 13.17
CA PRO A 203 6.89 -19.62 12.78
C PRO A 203 5.57 -19.78 12.02
N GLY A 204 4.55 -18.95 12.30
CA GLY A 204 3.24 -19.00 11.65
C GLY A 204 3.16 -18.41 10.23
N PHE A 205 4.18 -17.66 9.79
CA PHE A 205 4.13 -16.85 8.56
C PHE A 205 5.27 -17.19 7.59
N ALA A 206 5.08 -16.92 6.30
CA ALA A 206 6.15 -17.01 5.28
C ALA A 206 6.67 -15.64 4.82
N GLY A 207 6.20 -14.56 5.42
CA GLY A 207 6.73 -13.22 5.23
C GLY A 207 6.15 -12.23 6.24
N ILE A 208 6.90 -11.16 6.51
CA ILE A 208 6.50 -10.06 7.38
C ILE A 208 6.42 -8.79 6.54
N ASN A 209 5.25 -8.15 6.54
CA ASN A 209 5.03 -6.83 5.97
C ASN A 209 4.96 -5.81 7.11
N LEU A 210 6.00 -5.00 7.28
CA LEU A 210 6.01 -3.89 8.23
C LEU A 210 5.26 -2.70 7.62
N GLU A 211 4.47 -2.02 8.44
CA GLU A 211 3.55 -0.98 8.00
C GLU A 211 3.36 0.13 9.02
N ASP A 212 3.28 1.38 8.57
CA ASP A 212 2.89 2.54 9.39
C ASP A 212 3.70 2.67 10.70
N ILE A 213 5.00 2.35 10.65
CA ILE A 213 5.94 2.51 11.77
C ILE A 213 6.80 3.76 11.56
N SER A 214 6.84 4.65 12.54
CA SER A 214 7.54 5.93 12.44
C SER A 214 9.06 5.79 12.31
N ALA A 215 9.67 6.61 11.46
CA ALA A 215 11.10 6.84 11.47
C ALA A 215 11.56 7.56 12.76
N PRO A 216 12.80 7.32 13.24
CA PRO A 216 13.82 6.44 12.66
C PRO A 216 13.70 4.96 13.07
N ARG A 217 12.80 4.61 14.01
CA ARG A 217 12.71 3.25 14.58
C ARG A 217 12.43 2.18 13.52
N CYS A 218 11.64 2.51 12.50
CA CYS A 218 11.32 1.60 11.41
C CYS A 218 12.57 1.02 10.73
N PHE A 219 13.66 1.79 10.62
CA PHE A 219 14.90 1.33 10.01
C PHE A 219 15.60 0.27 10.86
N GLU A 220 15.70 0.52 12.17
CA GLU A 220 16.35 -0.41 13.09
C GLU A 220 15.54 -1.71 13.23
N ILE A 221 14.23 -1.59 13.40
CA ILE A 221 13.31 -2.73 13.50
C ILE A 221 13.42 -3.59 12.24
N GLU A 222 13.34 -2.98 11.06
CA GLU A 222 13.45 -3.72 9.80
C GLU A 222 14.81 -4.41 9.66
N ALA A 223 15.92 -3.70 9.89
CA ALA A 223 17.26 -4.25 9.77
C ALA A 223 17.46 -5.47 10.68
N ARG A 224 17.07 -5.36 11.96
CA ARG A 224 17.19 -6.44 12.95
C ARG A 224 16.30 -7.64 12.62
N LEU A 225 15.10 -7.40 12.08
CA LEU A 225 14.22 -8.48 11.66
C LEU A 225 14.71 -9.19 10.41
N ARG A 226 15.26 -8.46 9.44
CA ARG A 226 15.87 -9.04 8.23
C ARG A 226 17.10 -9.88 8.54
N GLU A 227 17.86 -9.50 9.55
CA GLU A 227 19.01 -10.29 10.03
C GLU A 227 18.57 -11.54 10.81
N ALA A 228 17.53 -11.42 11.63
CA ALA A 228 17.15 -12.47 12.58
C ALA A 228 16.19 -13.53 12.02
N LEU A 229 15.55 -13.30 10.87
CA LEU A 229 14.51 -14.17 10.31
C LEU A 229 14.96 -14.86 9.02
N ASP A 230 14.44 -16.06 8.82
CA ASP A 230 14.59 -16.90 7.62
C ASP A 230 13.48 -16.70 6.58
N ILE A 231 12.67 -15.65 6.76
CA ILE A 231 11.55 -15.25 5.92
C ILE A 231 11.70 -13.78 5.51
N PRO A 232 11.20 -13.38 4.32
CA PRO A 232 11.32 -12.01 3.86
C PRO A 232 10.59 -11.05 4.79
N VAL A 233 11.29 -9.99 5.17
CA VAL A 233 10.75 -8.83 5.88
C VAL A 233 10.80 -7.64 4.92
N PHE A 234 9.63 -7.04 4.68
CA PHE A 234 9.46 -5.94 3.73
C PHE A 234 8.68 -4.82 4.41
N HIS A 235 9.20 -3.61 4.39
CA HIS A 235 8.49 -2.43 4.85
C HIS A 235 7.85 -1.70 3.67
N ASP A 236 6.52 -1.66 3.60
CA ASP A 236 5.82 -1.17 2.39
C ASP A 236 5.98 0.34 2.21
N ASP A 237 5.88 1.14 3.27
CA ASP A 237 6.10 2.60 3.19
C ASP A 237 7.53 3.00 2.78
N GLN A 238 8.49 2.07 2.87
CA GLN A 238 9.85 2.28 2.42
C GLN A 238 10.03 1.72 1.00
N HIS A 239 10.08 0.40 0.90
CA HIS A 239 10.46 -0.31 -0.32
C HIS A 239 9.31 -0.36 -1.32
N GLY A 240 8.08 -0.49 -0.86
CA GLY A 240 6.88 -0.45 -1.71
C GLY A 240 6.79 0.88 -2.44
N THR A 241 6.93 1.99 -1.70
CA THR A 241 6.97 3.34 -2.26
C THR A 241 8.18 3.54 -3.20
N ALA A 242 9.37 3.07 -2.83
CA ALA A 242 10.55 3.16 -3.69
C ALA A 242 10.34 2.48 -5.06
N ILE A 243 9.79 1.26 -5.06
CA ILE A 243 9.54 0.47 -6.28
C ILE A 243 8.53 1.18 -7.19
N VAL A 244 7.40 1.65 -6.66
CA VAL A 244 6.38 2.31 -7.48
C VAL A 244 6.86 3.66 -8.02
N VAL A 245 7.65 4.40 -7.23
CA VAL A 245 8.25 5.67 -7.68
C VAL A 245 9.25 5.42 -8.80
N LEU A 246 10.14 4.43 -8.66
CA LEU A 246 11.10 4.11 -9.72
C LEU A 246 10.39 3.63 -11.00
N ALA A 247 9.34 2.81 -10.88
CA ALA A 247 8.55 2.37 -12.03
C ALA A 247 7.90 3.56 -12.77
N ALA A 248 7.25 4.44 -12.02
CA ALA A 248 6.63 5.65 -12.57
C ALA A 248 7.68 6.58 -13.20
N LEU A 249 8.82 6.80 -12.52
CA LEU A 249 9.91 7.64 -13.03
C LEU A 249 10.48 7.08 -14.33
N THR A 250 10.70 5.77 -14.41
CA THR A 250 11.20 5.11 -15.63
C THR A 250 10.31 5.44 -16.84
N ASN A 251 8.99 5.38 -16.67
CA ASN A 251 8.03 5.70 -17.73
C ASN A 251 7.93 7.22 -17.98
N ALA A 252 7.99 8.05 -16.93
CA ALA A 252 8.02 9.51 -17.08
C ALA A 252 9.23 9.99 -17.89
N LEU A 253 10.41 9.41 -17.64
CA LEU A 253 11.64 9.73 -18.36
C LEU A 253 11.56 9.38 -19.85
N LYS A 254 10.94 8.26 -20.20
CA LYS A 254 10.63 7.93 -21.60
C LYS A 254 9.73 8.97 -22.25
N VAL A 255 8.70 9.45 -21.54
CA VAL A 255 7.77 10.48 -22.04
C VAL A 255 8.50 11.79 -22.33
N VAL A 256 9.42 12.21 -21.45
CA VAL A 256 10.17 13.47 -21.62
C VAL A 256 11.49 13.31 -22.39
N GLY A 257 11.85 12.09 -22.80
CA GLY A 257 13.06 11.79 -23.55
C GLY A 257 14.36 12.06 -22.80
N LYS A 258 14.41 11.76 -21.50
CA LYS A 258 15.59 11.97 -20.63
C LYS A 258 16.18 10.65 -20.14
N GLU A 259 17.49 10.60 -19.96
CA GLU A 259 18.20 9.42 -19.44
C GLU A 259 18.38 9.52 -17.91
N ILE A 260 18.17 8.40 -17.20
CA ILE A 260 18.18 8.37 -15.73
C ILE A 260 19.52 8.79 -15.10
N GLY A 261 20.63 8.59 -15.82
CA GLY A 261 21.97 8.98 -15.37
C GLY A 261 22.29 10.47 -15.55
N GLU A 262 21.52 11.18 -16.38
CA GLU A 262 21.79 12.58 -16.73
C GLU A 262 20.88 13.57 -15.99
N ILE A 263 19.76 13.09 -15.44
CA ILE A 263 18.78 13.94 -14.75
C ILE A 263 19.28 14.45 -13.40
N ARG A 264 18.83 15.65 -13.04
CA ARG A 264 18.91 16.16 -11.68
C ARG A 264 17.60 15.94 -10.92
N VAL A 265 17.69 15.15 -9.86
CA VAL A 265 16.58 14.84 -8.95
C VAL A 265 16.67 15.69 -7.70
N VAL A 266 15.55 16.32 -7.32
CA VAL A 266 15.39 17.01 -6.04
C VAL A 266 14.27 16.35 -5.26
N MET A 267 14.56 16.00 -4.02
CA MET A 267 13.62 15.31 -3.14
C MET A 267 13.25 16.18 -1.94
N SER A 268 11.96 16.25 -1.62
CA SER A 268 11.47 16.79 -0.36
C SER A 268 11.08 15.65 0.56
N GLY A 269 11.81 15.49 1.68
CA GLY A 269 11.60 14.43 2.66
C GLY A 269 12.80 13.50 2.78
N ALA A 270 13.42 13.49 3.96
CA ALA A 270 14.54 12.61 4.32
C ALA A 270 14.13 11.52 5.35
N GLY A 271 12.83 11.18 5.37
CA GLY A 271 12.28 10.13 6.22
C GLY A 271 12.40 8.72 5.62
N ALA A 272 11.63 7.77 6.14
CA ALA A 272 11.62 6.37 5.71
C ALA A 272 11.47 6.20 4.19
N ALA A 273 10.37 6.69 3.63
CA ALA A 273 10.08 6.64 2.20
C ALA A 273 11.17 7.35 1.37
N GLY A 274 11.53 8.58 1.75
CA GLY A 274 12.51 9.40 1.02
C GLY A 274 13.88 8.73 0.91
N THR A 275 14.39 8.18 2.01
CA THR A 275 15.67 7.46 2.01
C THR A 275 15.62 6.18 1.18
N ALA A 276 14.52 5.43 1.24
CA ALA A 276 14.35 4.19 0.47
C ALA A 276 14.24 4.47 -1.05
N ILE A 277 13.45 5.48 -1.44
CA ILE A 277 13.35 5.97 -2.82
C ILE A 277 14.74 6.35 -3.31
N LEU A 278 15.45 7.21 -2.58
CA LEU A 278 16.79 7.68 -2.95
C LEU A 278 17.75 6.51 -3.21
N LYS A 279 17.82 5.55 -2.29
CA LYS A 279 18.71 4.37 -2.42
C LYS A 279 18.38 3.55 -3.67
N LEU A 280 17.11 3.30 -3.94
CA LEU A 280 16.70 2.52 -5.10
C LEU A 280 16.92 3.29 -6.41
N LEU A 281 16.67 4.61 -6.43
CA LEU A 281 16.97 5.47 -7.57
C LEU A 281 18.46 5.50 -7.90
N MET A 282 19.32 5.61 -6.88
CA MET A 282 20.78 5.54 -7.06
C MET A 282 21.22 4.16 -7.59
N ALA A 283 20.64 3.08 -7.06
CA ALA A 283 20.89 1.73 -7.58
C ALA A 283 20.41 1.54 -9.03
N ALA A 284 19.36 2.28 -9.44
CA ALA A 284 18.87 2.28 -10.81
C ALA A 284 19.67 3.19 -11.77
N GLY A 285 20.61 3.98 -11.25
CA GLY A 285 21.54 4.81 -12.06
C GLY A 285 21.41 6.32 -11.87
N VAL A 286 20.57 6.83 -10.95
CA VAL A 286 20.53 8.28 -10.67
C VAL A 286 21.85 8.75 -10.05
N GLU A 287 22.53 9.67 -10.72
CA GLU A 287 23.81 10.22 -10.27
C GLU A 287 23.69 11.55 -9.50
N HIS A 288 22.69 12.37 -9.83
CA HIS A 288 22.55 13.74 -9.34
C HIS A 288 21.28 13.93 -8.49
N ALA A 289 21.32 13.46 -7.25
CA ALA A 289 20.23 13.67 -6.28
C ALA A 289 20.56 14.75 -5.24
N THR A 290 19.59 15.58 -4.88
CA THR A 290 19.64 16.52 -3.74
C THR A 290 18.40 16.31 -2.87
N VAL A 291 18.57 16.11 -1.57
CA VAL A 291 17.45 15.93 -0.64
C VAL A 291 17.36 17.14 0.29
N ALA A 292 16.14 17.63 0.52
CA ALA A 292 15.86 18.63 1.55
C ALA A 292 14.93 18.05 2.62
N ASP A 293 15.18 18.45 3.87
CA ASP A 293 14.26 18.24 5.00
C ASP A 293 13.70 19.58 5.50
N VAL A 294 13.05 19.57 6.66
CA VAL A 294 12.46 20.77 7.28
C VAL A 294 13.47 21.90 7.58
N ARG A 295 14.78 21.62 7.55
CA ARG A 295 15.86 22.61 7.77
C ARG A 295 16.59 22.98 6.48
N GLY A 296 16.10 22.52 5.32
CA GLY A 296 16.67 22.82 4.01
C GLY A 296 17.48 21.66 3.43
N VAL A 297 18.33 21.96 2.47
CA VAL A 297 19.15 20.96 1.77
C VAL A 297 20.04 20.20 2.77
N VAL A 298 20.08 18.88 2.67
CA VAL A 298 20.94 18.02 3.45
C VAL A 298 22.35 18.02 2.83
N HIS A 299 23.35 18.43 3.61
CA HIS A 299 24.75 18.51 3.18
C HIS A 299 25.71 18.29 4.36
N ARG A 300 26.98 17.97 4.07
CA ARG A 300 28.00 17.60 5.07
C ARG A 300 28.34 18.68 6.09
N GLY A 301 27.98 19.93 5.79
CA GLY A 301 28.25 21.10 6.65
C GLY A 301 27.14 21.40 7.66
N ARG A 302 26.10 20.56 7.73
CA ARG A 302 25.05 20.67 8.75
C ARG A 302 25.50 20.01 10.05
N ASP A 303 25.21 20.65 11.18
CA ASP A 303 25.57 20.15 12.51
C ASP A 303 24.54 19.18 13.10
N ASP A 304 23.34 19.11 12.51
CA ASP A 304 22.18 18.37 13.02
C ASP A 304 21.96 17.00 12.34
N LEU A 305 23.03 16.40 11.82
CA LEU A 305 22.97 15.14 11.08
C LEU A 305 22.92 13.92 12.02
N ASN A 306 21.75 13.27 12.09
CA ASN A 306 21.64 11.88 12.55
C ASN A 306 22.22 10.89 11.52
N ASP A 307 22.26 9.60 11.84
CA ASP A 307 22.90 8.58 10.97
C ASP A 307 22.29 8.51 9.55
N SER A 308 20.96 8.62 9.43
CA SER A 308 20.28 8.63 8.13
C SER A 308 20.63 9.89 7.32
N LEU A 309 20.55 11.07 7.94
CA LEU A 309 20.88 12.34 7.29
C LEU A 309 22.36 12.42 6.92
N ARG A 310 23.24 11.86 7.76
CA ARG A 310 24.68 11.76 7.50
C ARG A 310 24.94 10.90 6.26
N TRP A 311 24.29 9.74 6.16
CA TRP A 311 24.38 8.90 4.97
C TRP A 311 23.92 9.66 3.72
N ILE A 312 22.80 10.39 3.77
CA ILE A 312 22.32 11.22 2.66
C ILE A 312 23.36 12.29 2.28
N ALA A 313 23.87 13.04 3.26
CA ALA A 313 24.88 14.09 3.04
C ALA A 313 26.19 13.57 2.45
N GLU A 314 26.56 12.32 2.75
CA GLU A 314 27.78 11.70 2.27
C GLU A 314 27.66 11.13 0.85
N ASN A 315 26.46 10.67 0.48
CA ASN A 315 26.20 9.91 -0.76
C ASN A 315 25.48 10.71 -1.85
N THR A 316 24.91 11.88 -1.53
CA THR A 316 24.17 12.73 -2.48
C THR A 316 24.81 14.10 -2.63
N ASN A 317 24.15 14.99 -3.38
CA ASN A 317 24.48 16.42 -3.47
C ASN A 317 25.95 16.67 -3.87
N ARG A 318 26.42 15.98 -4.92
CA ARG A 318 27.78 16.12 -5.47
C ARG A 318 28.13 17.56 -5.88
N SER A 319 27.11 18.37 -6.17
CA SER A 319 27.25 19.78 -6.54
C SER A 319 27.40 20.72 -5.34
N GLY A 320 27.32 20.22 -4.10
CA GLY A 320 27.52 21.02 -2.90
C GLY A 320 26.45 22.08 -2.67
N ARG A 321 25.22 21.86 -3.12
CA ARG A 321 24.11 22.79 -2.92
C ARG A 321 23.78 22.95 -1.43
N THR A 322 23.39 24.16 -1.05
CA THR A 322 22.93 24.53 0.28
C THR A 322 21.68 25.40 0.13
N GLY A 323 21.05 25.79 1.23
CA GLY A 323 19.86 26.64 1.21
C GLY A 323 18.55 25.86 1.30
N THR A 324 17.50 26.45 0.73
CA THR A 324 16.11 25.99 0.84
C THR A 324 15.72 24.99 -0.25
N LEU A 325 14.60 24.28 -0.05
CA LEU A 325 14.01 23.43 -1.08
C LEU A 325 13.69 24.22 -2.37
N LYS A 326 13.12 25.42 -2.22
CA LYS A 326 12.75 26.31 -3.33
C LYS A 326 13.95 26.68 -4.20
N GLU A 327 15.10 26.98 -3.58
CA GLU A 327 16.35 27.23 -4.32
C GLU A 327 16.91 25.93 -4.94
N ALA A 328 16.70 24.80 -4.29
CA ALA A 328 17.19 23.51 -4.76
C ALA A 328 16.42 22.98 -5.97
N VAL A 329 15.16 23.36 -6.21
CA VAL A 329 14.37 22.90 -7.37
C VAL A 329 14.66 23.63 -8.67
N ALA A 330 15.25 24.83 -8.62
CA ALA A 330 15.64 25.57 -9.82
C ALA A 330 16.59 24.74 -10.71
N ASP A 331 16.29 24.64 -12.00
CA ASP A 331 16.96 23.78 -13.00
C ASP A 331 16.98 22.27 -12.67
N ALA A 332 16.06 21.78 -11.84
CA ALA A 332 15.91 20.34 -11.62
C ALA A 332 15.03 19.70 -12.72
N ASP A 333 15.36 18.49 -13.15
CA ASP A 333 14.56 17.72 -14.10
C ASP A 333 13.38 17.03 -13.43
N VAL A 334 13.58 16.61 -12.19
CA VAL A 334 12.64 15.79 -11.45
C VAL A 334 12.51 16.31 -10.02
N PHE A 335 11.28 16.52 -9.57
CA PHE A 335 10.94 16.74 -8.17
C PHE A 335 10.18 15.51 -7.63
N ILE A 336 10.58 15.01 -6.46
CA ILE A 336 9.87 13.93 -5.74
C ILE A 336 9.61 14.38 -4.30
N GLY A 337 8.35 14.62 -3.97
CA GLY A 337 7.88 14.95 -2.63
C GLY A 337 7.31 13.74 -1.91
N VAL A 338 7.80 13.48 -0.70
CA VAL A 338 7.26 12.52 0.28
C VAL A 338 7.31 13.10 1.69
N SER A 339 6.79 14.32 1.84
CA SER A 339 7.02 15.18 3.01
C SER A 339 5.73 15.81 3.56
N ALA A 340 5.53 17.11 3.32
CA ALA A 340 4.48 17.91 3.90
C ALA A 340 3.70 18.67 2.79
N PRO A 341 2.45 19.05 3.05
CA PRO A 341 1.62 19.74 2.06
C PRO A 341 2.13 21.15 1.75
N ASN A 342 1.93 21.59 0.50
CA ASN A 342 2.16 22.98 0.04
C ASN A 342 3.56 23.54 0.34
N VAL A 343 4.61 22.73 0.19
CA VAL A 343 6.01 23.15 0.35
C VAL A 343 6.57 23.86 -0.89
N LEU A 344 5.94 23.66 -2.05
CA LEU A 344 6.25 24.35 -3.31
C LEU A 344 4.99 24.96 -3.92
N ASP A 345 5.16 26.03 -4.67
CA ASP A 345 4.12 26.69 -5.46
C ASP A 345 4.44 26.70 -6.96
N GLY A 346 3.55 27.28 -7.77
CA GLY A 346 3.72 27.32 -9.23
C GLY A 346 4.92 28.14 -9.70
N ASP A 347 5.31 29.18 -8.95
CA ASP A 347 6.46 30.01 -9.28
C ASP A 347 7.76 29.23 -9.05
N ASP A 348 7.84 28.45 -7.97
CA ASP A 348 8.96 27.54 -7.73
C ASP A 348 9.11 26.52 -8.86
N LEU A 349 8.00 25.88 -9.27
CA LEU A 349 8.01 24.88 -10.35
C LEU A 349 8.36 25.47 -11.71
N ALA A 350 8.02 26.74 -11.96
CA ALA A 350 8.40 27.43 -13.20
C ALA A 350 9.92 27.62 -13.34
N THR A 351 10.68 27.50 -12.25
CA THR A 351 12.16 27.54 -12.28
C THR A 351 12.82 26.20 -12.62
N MET A 352 12.04 25.11 -12.68
CA MET A 352 12.57 23.78 -13.04
C MET A 352 13.03 23.72 -14.51
N ALA A 353 13.78 22.67 -14.84
CA ALA A 353 14.21 22.44 -16.21
C ALA A 353 13.01 22.23 -17.15
N LYS A 354 13.21 22.48 -18.45
CA LYS A 354 12.19 22.18 -19.46
C LYS A 354 11.79 20.71 -19.39
N ASP A 355 10.52 20.43 -19.63
CA ASP A 355 9.94 19.08 -19.61
C ASP A 355 10.15 18.41 -18.24
N ALA A 356 9.93 19.18 -17.16
CA ALA A 356 10.06 18.72 -15.78
C ALA A 356 9.05 17.62 -15.42
N VAL A 357 9.47 16.72 -14.54
CA VAL A 357 8.64 15.68 -13.92
C VAL A 357 8.42 16.03 -12.45
N VAL A 358 7.16 16.07 -12.01
CA VAL A 358 6.78 16.45 -10.65
C VAL A 358 5.95 15.34 -10.01
N PHE A 359 6.51 14.68 -9.00
CA PHE A 359 5.83 13.67 -8.18
C PHE A 359 5.54 14.28 -6.81
N ALA A 360 4.28 14.61 -6.53
CA ALA A 360 3.84 15.19 -5.25
C ALA A 360 3.01 14.15 -4.47
N LEU A 361 3.67 13.38 -3.60
CA LEU A 361 3.15 12.12 -3.07
C LEU A 361 2.67 12.19 -1.62
N ALA A 362 2.78 13.34 -0.96
CA ALA A 362 2.16 13.53 0.35
C ALA A 362 0.64 13.32 0.30
N ASN A 363 0.10 12.70 1.35
CA ASN A 363 -1.32 12.45 1.52
C ASN A 363 -1.81 13.03 2.85
N PRO A 364 -3.07 13.53 2.94
CA PRO A 364 -4.03 13.67 1.83
C PRO A 364 -3.74 14.87 0.91
N ASP A 365 -2.95 15.83 1.40
CA ASP A 365 -2.62 17.07 0.71
C ASP A 365 -1.18 17.00 0.16
N PRO A 366 -0.98 17.13 -1.18
CA PRO A 366 0.35 17.02 -1.79
C PRO A 366 1.27 18.21 -1.51
N GLU A 367 2.56 18.04 -1.80
CA GLU A 367 3.60 19.07 -1.69
C GLU A 367 3.33 20.33 -2.51
N VAL A 368 2.57 20.19 -3.58
CA VAL A 368 2.13 21.26 -4.49
C VAL A 368 0.80 20.87 -5.09
N ASP A 369 -0.09 21.83 -5.33
CA ASP A 369 -1.37 21.58 -5.98
C ASP A 369 -1.14 20.92 -7.36
N PRO A 370 -1.66 19.70 -7.61
CA PRO A 370 -1.46 19.01 -8.89
C PRO A 370 -2.03 19.76 -10.09
N ALA A 371 -3.03 20.62 -9.91
CA ALA A 371 -3.57 21.47 -10.97
C ALA A 371 -2.63 22.63 -11.30
N VAL A 372 -1.90 23.15 -10.32
CA VAL A 372 -0.86 24.18 -10.51
C VAL A 372 0.36 23.55 -11.17
N ALA A 373 0.82 22.40 -10.67
CA ALA A 373 1.99 21.71 -11.23
C ALA A 373 1.85 21.37 -12.72
N ARG A 374 0.65 20.98 -13.17
CA ARG A 374 0.38 20.67 -14.59
C ARG A 374 0.50 21.86 -15.54
N GLN A 375 0.54 23.09 -15.03
CA GLN A 375 0.69 24.27 -15.86
C GLN A 375 2.13 24.43 -16.37
N THR A 376 3.10 23.85 -15.67
CA THR A 376 4.54 24.02 -15.95
C THR A 376 5.28 22.70 -16.15
N ALA A 377 4.91 21.64 -15.42
CA ALA A 377 5.53 20.32 -15.53
C ALA A 377 4.93 19.51 -16.69
N ALA A 378 5.78 18.78 -17.41
CA ALA A 378 5.35 17.90 -18.49
C ALA A 378 4.62 16.66 -17.96
N VAL A 379 5.07 16.12 -16.81
CA VAL A 379 4.46 14.95 -16.17
C VAL A 379 4.22 15.24 -14.71
N VAL A 380 2.99 14.99 -14.24
CA VAL A 380 2.61 15.14 -12.84
C VAL A 380 2.02 13.84 -12.32
N ALA A 381 2.50 13.39 -11.15
CA ALA A 381 1.98 12.22 -10.44
C ALA A 381 1.73 12.54 -8.98
N THR A 382 0.76 11.84 -8.37
CA THR A 382 0.34 12.08 -6.98
C THR A 382 0.00 10.78 -6.26
N GLY A 383 -0.13 10.82 -4.93
CA GLY A 383 -0.67 9.70 -4.16
C GLY A 383 -2.20 9.54 -4.26
N ARG A 384 -2.89 10.56 -4.79
CA ARG A 384 -4.36 10.63 -4.78
C ARG A 384 -4.98 9.93 -5.98
N SER A 385 -6.14 9.31 -5.77
CA SER A 385 -6.87 8.55 -6.80
C SER A 385 -7.73 9.40 -7.74
N ASP A 386 -7.95 10.68 -7.41
CA ASP A 386 -8.75 11.61 -8.22
C ASP A 386 -7.94 12.33 -9.31
N PHE A 387 -6.63 12.06 -9.40
CA PHE A 387 -5.74 12.59 -10.44
C PHE A 387 -5.14 11.48 -11.31
N PRO A 388 -4.81 11.77 -12.57
CA PRO A 388 -3.94 10.91 -13.38
C PRO A 388 -2.63 10.57 -12.68
N ASN A 389 -2.04 9.44 -13.04
CA ASN A 389 -0.77 8.95 -12.50
C ASN A 389 -0.77 8.80 -10.97
N GLN A 390 -1.71 8.01 -10.45
CA GLN A 390 -1.71 7.68 -9.03
C GLN A 390 -0.54 6.73 -8.71
N ILE A 391 0.41 7.19 -7.91
CA ILE A 391 1.49 6.38 -7.35
C ILE A 391 0.97 5.77 -6.04
N ASN A 392 0.75 4.46 -6.05
CA ASN A 392 0.15 3.73 -4.94
C ASN A 392 0.86 2.39 -4.70
N ASN A 393 1.26 2.14 -3.45
CA ASN A 393 1.97 0.92 -3.04
C ASN A 393 1.18 -0.38 -3.32
N VAL A 394 -0.16 -0.29 -3.48
CA VAL A 394 -1.01 -1.43 -3.88
C VAL A 394 -0.58 -2.08 -5.19
N LEU A 395 0.10 -1.33 -6.07
CA LEU A 395 0.68 -1.88 -7.31
C LEU A 395 1.89 -2.79 -7.07
N VAL A 396 2.47 -2.78 -5.87
CA VAL A 396 3.76 -3.40 -5.56
C VAL A 396 3.59 -4.56 -4.59
N PHE A 397 3.16 -4.30 -3.35
CA PHE A 397 3.25 -5.29 -2.28
C PHE A 397 2.57 -6.63 -2.60
N PRO A 398 1.40 -6.70 -3.28
CA PRO A 398 0.78 -7.99 -3.57
C PRO A 398 1.66 -8.83 -4.51
N GLY A 399 2.19 -8.21 -5.57
CA GLY A 399 3.03 -8.87 -6.56
C GLY A 399 4.39 -9.26 -5.98
N VAL A 400 5.03 -8.37 -5.24
CA VAL A 400 6.33 -8.64 -4.60
C VAL A 400 6.24 -9.83 -3.65
N PHE A 401 5.29 -9.82 -2.70
CA PHE A 401 5.13 -10.95 -1.80
C PHE A 401 4.73 -12.24 -2.52
N ARG A 402 3.88 -12.18 -3.55
CA ARG A 402 3.54 -13.38 -4.33
C ARG A 402 4.79 -14.01 -4.93
N GLY A 403 5.65 -13.19 -5.55
CA GLY A 403 6.93 -13.63 -6.11
C GLY A 403 7.86 -14.24 -5.05
N LEU A 404 8.02 -13.55 -3.91
CA LEU A 404 8.83 -14.03 -2.79
C LEU A 404 8.33 -15.35 -2.22
N LEU A 405 7.01 -15.48 -2.04
CA LEU A 405 6.38 -16.69 -1.51
C LEU A 405 6.49 -17.87 -2.49
N ASP A 406 6.33 -17.62 -3.80
CA ASP A 406 6.49 -18.63 -4.86
C ASP A 406 7.93 -19.11 -5.00
N ALA A 407 8.90 -18.20 -4.89
CA ALA A 407 10.34 -18.54 -4.88
C ALA A 407 10.79 -19.19 -3.57
N GLN A 408 9.91 -19.25 -2.57
CA GLN A 408 10.26 -19.57 -1.19
C GLN A 408 11.46 -18.75 -0.68
N SER A 409 11.53 -17.47 -1.05
CA SER A 409 12.64 -16.60 -0.67
C SER A 409 12.76 -16.48 0.86
N ALA A 410 13.98 -16.25 1.33
CA ALA A 410 14.29 -15.94 2.73
C ALA A 410 14.51 -14.43 2.94
N SER A 411 14.69 -13.67 1.86
CA SER A 411 15.01 -12.24 1.88
C SER A 411 14.43 -11.51 0.68
N VAL A 412 14.55 -10.18 0.67
CA VAL A 412 14.19 -9.31 -0.46
C VAL A 412 15.31 -8.30 -0.68
N ASP A 413 16.08 -8.43 -1.74
CA ASP A 413 17.26 -7.57 -1.99
C ASP A 413 16.97 -6.46 -3.03
N THR A 414 17.98 -5.62 -3.27
CA THR A 414 17.91 -4.52 -4.24
C THR A 414 17.61 -5.00 -5.66
N GLU A 415 18.18 -6.13 -6.10
CA GLU A 415 17.94 -6.64 -7.45
C GLU A 415 16.50 -7.10 -7.63
N MET A 416 15.91 -7.74 -6.62
CA MET A 416 14.48 -8.08 -6.62
C MET A 416 13.60 -6.82 -6.68
N MET A 417 13.96 -5.76 -5.95
CA MET A 417 13.22 -4.48 -5.98
C MET A 417 13.34 -3.77 -7.33
N LEU A 418 14.53 -3.75 -7.93
CA LEU A 418 14.75 -3.22 -9.28
C LEU A 418 13.98 -4.04 -10.33
N ALA A 419 13.96 -5.38 -10.21
CA ALA A 419 13.17 -6.25 -11.07
C ALA A 419 11.67 -5.96 -10.94
N ALA A 420 11.16 -5.78 -9.72
CA ALA A 420 9.77 -5.40 -9.48
C ALA A 420 9.42 -4.05 -10.14
N ALA A 421 10.29 -3.04 -9.99
CA ALA A 421 10.06 -1.71 -10.57
C ALA A 421 10.05 -1.74 -12.10
N ARG A 422 11.02 -2.44 -12.71
CA ARG A 422 11.07 -2.65 -14.16
C ARG A 422 9.82 -3.37 -14.66
N ALA A 423 9.44 -4.46 -14.00
CA ALA A 423 8.25 -5.23 -14.36
C ALA A 423 6.97 -4.39 -14.27
N LEU A 424 6.82 -3.59 -13.22
CA LEU A 424 5.69 -2.68 -13.07
C LEU A 424 5.66 -1.62 -14.20
N ALA A 425 6.81 -1.01 -14.52
CA ALA A 425 6.90 -0.02 -15.59
C ALA A 425 6.45 -0.61 -16.94
N THR A 426 6.84 -1.86 -17.25
CA THR A 426 6.48 -2.53 -18.52
C THR A 426 5.00 -2.90 -18.65
N THR A 427 4.21 -2.77 -17.59
CA THR A 427 2.75 -3.01 -17.69
C THR A 427 2.01 -1.90 -18.41
N VAL A 428 2.61 -0.71 -18.53
CA VAL A 428 2.16 0.35 -19.44
C VAL A 428 2.89 0.15 -20.76
N THR A 429 2.15 -0.08 -21.84
CA THR A 429 2.77 -0.31 -23.16
C THR A 429 3.20 1.00 -23.80
N ASP A 430 4.10 0.94 -24.78
CA ASP A 430 4.58 2.13 -25.47
C ASP A 430 3.45 2.87 -26.22
N GLU A 431 2.38 2.17 -26.62
CA GLU A 431 1.19 2.77 -27.25
C GLU A 431 0.28 3.51 -26.26
N GLU A 432 0.24 3.08 -25.00
CA GLU A 432 -0.56 3.72 -23.95
C GLU A 432 0.22 4.85 -23.25
N LEU A 433 1.55 4.77 -23.27
CA LEU A 433 2.44 5.65 -22.54
C LEU A 433 2.30 7.11 -22.98
N ASN A 434 1.89 7.96 -22.06
CA ASN A 434 1.74 9.39 -22.30
C ASN A 434 1.85 10.18 -20.97
N PRO A 435 1.91 11.53 -20.99
CA PRO A 435 2.03 12.34 -19.78
C PRO A 435 1.00 12.08 -18.67
N ASN A 436 -0.18 11.57 -19.02
CA ASN A 436 -1.27 11.27 -18.08
C ASN A 436 -1.42 9.76 -17.78
N TYR A 437 -0.53 8.92 -18.31
CA TYR A 437 -0.55 7.47 -18.09
C TYR A 437 0.86 6.89 -18.10
N ILE A 438 1.59 7.07 -17.00
CA ILE A 438 2.95 6.51 -16.78
C ILE A 438 2.96 5.31 -15.83
N ILE A 439 1.83 5.04 -15.17
CA ILE A 439 1.68 3.98 -14.17
C ILE A 439 0.28 3.37 -14.36
N PRO A 440 0.11 2.04 -14.29
CA PRO A 440 -1.18 1.41 -14.56
C PRO A 440 -2.17 1.69 -13.42
N SER A 441 -3.46 1.47 -13.71
CA SER A 441 -4.49 1.43 -12.66
C SER A 441 -4.22 0.30 -11.66
N VAL A 442 -4.54 0.52 -10.38
CA VAL A 442 -4.50 -0.52 -9.32
C VAL A 442 -5.34 -1.76 -9.65
N PHE A 443 -6.32 -1.62 -10.55
CA PHE A 443 -7.18 -2.72 -11.00
C PHE A 443 -6.70 -3.39 -12.29
N HIS A 444 -5.53 -2.99 -12.82
CA HIS A 444 -4.98 -3.63 -14.01
C HIS A 444 -4.67 -5.12 -13.71
N PRO A 445 -5.34 -6.06 -14.41
CA PRO A 445 -5.38 -7.46 -13.99
C PRO A 445 -4.02 -8.17 -14.09
N GLY A 446 -3.10 -7.64 -14.88
CA GLY A 446 -1.77 -8.22 -15.08
C GLY A 446 -0.72 -7.82 -14.04
N VAL A 447 -0.92 -6.74 -13.28
CA VAL A 447 0.17 -6.10 -12.49
C VAL A 447 0.78 -7.06 -11.48
N ALA A 448 -0.04 -7.60 -10.57
CA ALA A 448 0.45 -8.48 -9.51
C ALA A 448 1.14 -9.73 -10.08
N LYS A 449 0.64 -10.29 -11.18
CA LYS A 449 1.22 -11.46 -11.85
C LYS A 449 2.58 -11.13 -12.50
N THR A 450 2.68 -10.01 -13.21
CA THR A 450 3.91 -9.57 -13.87
C THR A 450 5.00 -9.25 -12.86
N VAL A 451 4.67 -8.49 -11.81
CA VAL A 451 5.60 -8.19 -10.71
C VAL A 451 6.04 -9.47 -9.99
N ALA A 452 5.10 -10.37 -9.67
CA ALA A 452 5.41 -11.64 -9.01
C ALA A 452 6.37 -12.51 -9.81
N ALA A 453 6.17 -12.60 -11.14
CA ALA A 453 7.06 -13.37 -12.00
C ALA A 453 8.49 -12.80 -11.97
N ALA A 454 8.65 -11.49 -12.15
CA ALA A 454 9.96 -10.85 -12.14
C ALA A 454 10.69 -10.99 -10.80
N VAL A 455 9.97 -10.83 -9.68
CA VAL A 455 10.54 -11.00 -8.34
C VAL A 455 10.94 -12.45 -8.09
N ARG A 456 10.09 -13.41 -8.47
CA ARG A 456 10.41 -14.84 -8.35
C ARG A 456 11.66 -15.20 -9.16
N ASP A 457 11.75 -14.71 -10.40
CA ASP A 457 12.87 -15.02 -11.29
C ASP A 457 14.17 -14.40 -10.76
N ALA A 458 14.13 -13.15 -10.28
CA ALA A 458 15.26 -12.51 -9.60
C ALA A 458 15.69 -13.26 -8.33
N ALA A 459 14.73 -13.67 -7.49
CA ALA A 459 15.02 -14.45 -6.29
C ALA A 459 15.62 -15.84 -6.58
N THR A 460 15.23 -16.45 -7.70
CA THR A 460 15.77 -17.74 -8.15
C THR A 460 17.18 -17.59 -8.70
N ALA A 461 17.44 -16.55 -9.49
CA ALA A 461 18.78 -16.25 -10.01
C ALA A 461 19.80 -16.06 -8.89
N ALA A 462 19.46 -15.25 -7.88
CA ALA A 462 20.31 -15.03 -6.70
C ALA A 462 20.66 -16.32 -5.93
N ARG A 463 19.78 -17.33 -5.96
CA ARG A 463 20.02 -18.66 -5.38
C ARG A 463 20.84 -19.57 -6.29
N GLY A 464 20.63 -19.49 -7.60
CA GLY A 464 21.41 -20.22 -8.60
C GLY A 464 22.89 -19.84 -8.58
N ASP A 465 23.19 -18.59 -8.23
CA ASP A 465 24.57 -18.12 -8.00
C ASP A 465 25.15 -18.54 -6.63
N ALA A 466 24.31 -19.06 -5.72
CA ALA A 466 24.68 -19.36 -4.34
C ALA A 466 24.99 -20.84 -4.06
N GLU A 467 24.56 -21.81 -4.89
CA GLU A 467 24.76 -23.23 -4.57
C GLU A 467 24.94 -24.16 -5.79
N ASP A 468 26.17 -24.64 -5.94
CA ASP A 468 26.53 -26.02 -6.30
C ASP A 468 26.14 -26.93 -5.09
N ALA A 469 24.84 -27.05 -4.82
CA ALA A 469 24.28 -27.91 -3.76
C ALA A 469 23.34 -28.96 -4.35
N PRO A 470 23.24 -30.15 -3.74
CA PRO A 470 22.72 -31.34 -4.40
C PRO A 470 21.23 -31.18 -4.73
N GLU A 471 20.84 -31.72 -5.88
CA GLU A 471 19.44 -31.78 -6.35
C GLU A 471 18.50 -32.16 -5.21
N ARG A 472 17.57 -31.25 -4.89
CA ARG A 472 16.46 -31.56 -3.98
C ARG A 472 15.56 -32.58 -4.66
N PRO A 473 15.02 -33.58 -3.93
CA PRO A 473 14.26 -34.65 -4.53
C PRO A 473 13.04 -34.10 -5.29
N THR A 474 12.94 -34.47 -6.56
CA THR A 474 11.75 -34.27 -7.36
C THR A 474 10.53 -34.93 -6.69
N ALA A 475 9.36 -34.36 -6.92
CA ALA A 475 8.08 -34.78 -6.38
C ALA A 475 7.82 -36.29 -6.62
N GLY A 476 8.16 -37.10 -5.62
CA GLY A 476 7.91 -38.52 -5.55
C GLY A 476 7.33 -38.89 -4.19
N ILE A 477 6.15 -38.33 -3.85
CA ILE A 477 5.30 -38.94 -2.81
C ILE A 477 4.10 -39.56 -3.51
N VAL A 478 4.38 -40.60 -4.29
CA VAL A 478 3.54 -41.80 -4.31
C VAL A 478 4.38 -42.85 -3.61
N GLY A 479 4.40 -42.79 -2.27
CA GLY A 479 4.92 -43.89 -1.48
C GLY A 479 3.99 -45.08 -1.72
N THR A 480 4.48 -46.06 -2.47
CA THR A 480 4.02 -47.45 -2.32
C THR A 480 4.03 -47.76 -0.84
N LEU A 481 2.84 -47.97 -0.26
CA LEU A 481 2.69 -48.44 1.11
C LEU A 481 3.35 -49.82 1.20
N ASP A 482 4.53 -49.86 1.79
CA ASP A 482 5.10 -51.10 2.29
C ASP A 482 4.16 -51.62 3.38
N THR A 483 3.65 -52.84 3.22
CA THR A 483 2.60 -53.45 4.06
C THR A 483 3.09 -53.86 5.46
N GLY A 484 4.15 -53.23 5.96
CA GLY A 484 4.76 -53.50 7.26
C GLY A 484 4.10 -52.72 8.39
N THR A 485 3.18 -53.37 9.11
CA THR A 485 2.77 -53.09 10.50
C THR A 485 2.56 -51.62 10.91
N PHE A 486 1.29 -51.21 11.00
CA PHE A 486 0.89 -50.02 11.75
C PHE A 486 1.27 -50.19 13.24
N PRO A 487 2.03 -49.26 13.85
CA PRO A 487 2.27 -49.30 15.29
C PRO A 487 0.96 -49.04 16.03
N ALA A 488 0.64 -49.91 16.98
CA ALA A 488 -0.51 -49.76 17.85
C ALA A 488 -0.33 -48.54 18.76
N VAL A 489 -1.19 -47.55 18.60
CA VAL A 489 -1.29 -46.40 19.53
C VAL A 489 -1.98 -46.89 20.79
N ARG A 490 -1.28 -46.89 21.93
CA ARG A 490 -1.91 -47.03 23.26
C ARG A 490 -2.39 -45.64 23.69
N PHE A 491 -3.66 -45.58 24.12
CA PHE A 491 -4.34 -44.37 24.61
C PHE A 491 -3.69 -43.79 25.86
#